data_AF-A0A147FAU5-F1
#
_entry.id   AF-A0A147FAU5-F1
#
_cell.length_a   1.000
_cell.length_b   1.000
_cell.length_c   1.000
_cell.angle_alpha   90.00
_cell.angle_beta   90.00
_cell.angle_gamma   90.00
#
_symmetry.space_group_name_H-M   'P 1'
#
loop_
_entity.id
_entity.type
_entity.pdbx_description
1 polymer ?
#
loop_
_entity_poly.entity_id
_entity_poly.type
_entity_poly.pdbx_seq_one_letter_code
_entity_poly.pdbx_strand_id
1 'polypeptide(L)' 'MDHARDAALHAVAMGFTGTLALQDAAVPGAHAGFTPAPDEVERARALLSASPDGPVDGSYAPTLARARALVERAEALAAL' A
#
# COMPACT_ATOMS: atom_id res chain seq x y z
N MET A 1 -22.53 -3.19 8.54
CA MET A 1 -21.16 -3.71 8.35
C MET A 1 -20.79 -3.45 6.90
N ASP A 2 -19.61 -2.88 6.64
CA ASP A 2 -19.19 -2.50 5.29
C ASP A 2 -18.42 -3.67 4.64
N HIS A 3 -19.17 -4.58 4.01
CA HIS A 3 -18.63 -5.81 3.43
C HIS A 3 -17.53 -5.55 2.38
N ALA A 4 -17.57 -4.42 1.68
CA ALA A 4 -16.55 -4.08 0.69
C ALA A 4 -15.21 -3.75 1.36
N ARG A 5 -15.26 -3.04 2.49
CA ARG A 5 -14.06 -2.76 3.29
C ARG A 5 -13.45 -4.02 3.88
N ASP A 6 -14.25 -4.92 4.46
CA ASP A 6 -13.75 -6.16 5.06
C ASP A 6 -13.09 -7.05 4.00
N ALA A 7 -13.70 -7.16 2.81
CA ALA A 7 -13.12 -7.89 1.69
C ALA A 7 -11.80 -7.26 1.20
N ALA A 8 -11.73 -5.93 1.13
CA ALA A 8 -10.52 -5.21 0.78
C ALA A 8 -9.40 -5.45 1.79
N LEU A 9 -9.68 -5.37 3.10
CA LEU A 9 -8.70 -5.65 4.15
C LEU A 9 -8.17 -7.09 4.08
N HIS A 10 -9.04 -8.05 3.82
CA HIS A 10 -8.63 -9.44 3.62
C HIS A 10 -7.73 -9.60 2.38
N ALA A 11 -8.08 -8.96 1.26
CA ALA A 11 -7.29 -8.99 0.05
C ALA A 11 -5.91 -8.32 0.24
N VAL A 12 -5.84 -7.19 0.96
CA VAL A 12 -4.58 -6.53 1.33
C VAL A 12 -3.68 -7.47 2.13
N ALA A 13 -4.23 -8.21 3.10
CA ALA A 13 -3.46 -9.20 3.88
C ALA A 13 -2.85 -10.31 3.00
N MET A 14 -3.44 -10.58 1.84
CA MET A 14 -2.95 -11.54 0.84
C MET A 14 -2.00 -10.91 -0.20
N GLY A 15 -1.74 -9.61 -0.13
CA GLY A 15 -0.86 -8.89 -1.05
C GLY A 15 -1.54 -8.27 -2.27
N PHE A 16 -2.88 -8.20 -2.29
CA PHE A 16 -3.61 -7.53 -3.37
C PHE A 16 -3.53 -6.00 -3.20
N THR A 17 -3.54 -5.29 -4.31
CA THR A 17 -3.46 -3.81 -4.34
C THR A 17 -4.77 -3.14 -4.75
N GLY A 18 -5.79 -3.92 -5.10
CA GLY A 18 -7.13 -3.44 -5.46
C GLY A 18 -8.12 -4.60 -5.67
N THR A 19 -9.37 -4.24 -5.96
CA THR A 19 -10.45 -5.18 -6.30
C THR A 19 -11.41 -4.57 -7.32
N LEU A 20 -12.19 -5.42 -8.00
CA LEU A 20 -13.28 -4.97 -8.86
C LEU A 20 -14.50 -4.56 -8.04
N ALA A 21 -15.03 -3.36 -8.28
CA ALA A 21 -16.33 -2.94 -7.76
C ALA A 21 -17.42 -3.26 -8.79
N LEU A 22 -18.37 -4.12 -8.41
CA LEU A 22 -19.50 -4.50 -9.28
C LEU A 22 -20.71 -3.56 -9.13
N GLN A 23 -20.69 -2.72 -8.10
CA GLN A 23 -21.71 -1.73 -7.79
C GLN A 23 -21.05 -0.48 -7.20
N ASP A 24 -21.56 0.70 -7.53
CA ASP A 24 -21.00 1.98 -7.07
C ASP A 24 -20.95 2.08 -5.54
N ALA A 25 -21.94 1.50 -4.86
CA ALA A 25 -22.02 1.46 -3.40
C ALA A 25 -20.82 0.76 -2.73
N ALA A 26 -20.08 -0.09 -3.46
CA ALA A 26 -18.90 -0.79 -2.94
C ALA A 26 -17.61 0.06 -3.03
N VAL A 27 -17.59 1.11 -3.87
CA VAL A 27 -16.39 1.91 -4.13
C VAL A 27 -15.83 2.56 -2.86
N PRO A 28 -16.63 3.23 -2.01
CA PRO A 28 -16.10 3.87 -0.80
C PRO A 28 -15.46 2.88 0.17
N GLY A 29 -16.09 1.72 0.40
CA GLY A 29 -15.56 0.68 1.28
C GLY A 29 -14.28 0.04 0.73
N ALA A 30 -14.23 -0.22 -0.57
CA ALA A 30 -13.03 -0.71 -1.24
C ALA A 30 -11.87 0.30 -1.14
N HIS A 31 -12.12 1.59 -1.44
CA HIS A 31 -11.11 2.64 -1.28
C HIS A 31 -10.62 2.73 0.15
N ALA A 32 -11.51 2.71 1.14
CA ALA A 32 -11.13 2.76 2.56
C ALA A 32 -10.25 1.57 2.98
N GLY A 33 -10.46 0.39 2.40
CA GLY A 33 -9.67 -0.81 2.71
C GLY A 33 -8.32 -0.89 1.97
N PHE A 34 -8.23 -0.38 0.74
CA PHE A 34 -7.00 -0.44 -0.06
C PHE A 34 -6.08 0.77 0.11
N THR A 35 -6.58 1.89 0.65
CA THR A 35 -5.77 3.07 0.95
C THR A 35 -4.74 2.72 2.04
N PRO A 36 -3.42 2.90 1.79
CA PRO A 36 -2.40 2.68 2.81
C PRO A 36 -2.67 3.49 4.08
N ALA A 37 -2.36 2.93 5.25
CA ALA A 37 -2.40 3.72 6.47
C ALA A 37 -1.24 4.75 6.49
N PRO A 38 -1.44 5.96 7.04
CA PRO A 38 -0.39 6.99 7.07
C PRO A 38 0.92 6.54 7.74
N ASP A 39 0.83 5.73 8.80
CA ASP A 39 2.01 5.20 9.52
C ASP A 39 2.78 4.15 8.69
N GLU A 40 2.11 3.42 7.80
CA GLU A 40 2.78 2.50 6.87
C GLU A 40 3.60 3.27 5.84
N VAL A 41 3.04 4.39 5.34
CA VAL A 41 3.73 5.27 4.40
C VAL A 41 4.92 5.96 5.07
N GLU A 42 4.76 6.46 6.30
CA GLU A 42 5.85 7.07 7.06
C GLU A 42 7.00 6.08 7.31
N ARG A 43 6.68 4.85 7.74
CA ARG A 43 7.69 3.79 7.92
C ARG A 43 8.42 3.45 6.62
N ALA A 44 7.71 3.40 5.49
CA ALA A 44 8.34 3.19 4.20
C ALA A 44 9.28 4.35 3.81
N ARG A 45 8.87 5.61 4.02
CA ARG A 45 9.74 6.79 3.79
C ARG A 45 10.97 6.76 4.69
N ALA A 46 10.81 6.41 5.97
CA ALA A 46 11.91 6.30 6.92
C ALA A 46 12.90 5.20 6.53
N LEU A 47 12.40 4.03 6.11
CA LEU A 47 13.23 2.93 5.61
C LEU A 47 14.06 3.36 4.39
N LEU A 48 13.43 4.00 3.41
CA LEU A 48 14.12 4.50 2.22
C LEU A 48 15.18 5.56 2.55
N SER A 49 14.94 6.41 3.56
CA SER A 49 15.87 7.45 3.99
C SER A 49 17.05 6.92 4.80
N ALA A 50 16.85 5.84 5.56
CA ALA A 50 17.89 5.21 6.37
C ALA A 50 18.77 4.23 5.59
N SER A 51 18.38 3.89 4.35
CA SER A 51 19.09 2.92 3.53
C SER A 51 20.35 3.54 2.92
N PRO A 52 21.55 3.00 3.21
CA PRO A 52 22.78 3.53 2.63
C PRO A 52 22.82 3.30 1.12
N ASP A 53 23.39 4.25 0.39
CA ASP A 53 23.73 4.04 -1.02
C ASP A 53 24.94 3.10 -1.12
N GLY A 54 24.82 2.06 -1.95
CA GLY A 54 25.91 1.14 -2.24
C GLY A 54 25.53 -0.35 -2.20
N PRO A 55 26.52 -1.26 -2.36
CA PRO A 55 26.28 -2.69 -2.35
C PRO A 55 25.85 -3.15 -0.94
N VAL A 56 24.57 -3.45 -0.80
CA VAL A 56 23.99 -4.17 0.34
C VAL A 56 23.79 -5.63 -0.05
N ASP A 57 23.70 -6.52 0.94
CA ASP A 57 23.33 -7.90 0.66
C ASP A 57 21.94 -7.94 -0.01
N GLY A 58 21.74 -8.86 -0.96
CA GLY A 58 20.55 -8.89 -1.81
C GLY A 58 19.22 -9.06 -1.06
N SER A 59 19.25 -9.32 0.25
CA SER A 59 18.10 -9.42 1.14
C SER A 59 17.37 -8.09 1.33
N TYR A 60 18.06 -6.95 1.15
CA TYR A 60 17.50 -5.62 1.36
C TYR A 60 16.71 -5.12 0.13
N ALA A 61 17.08 -5.56 -1.07
CA ALA A 61 16.49 -5.08 -2.33
C ALA A 61 14.96 -5.30 -2.43
N PRO A 62 14.39 -6.47 -2.08
CA PRO A 62 12.93 -6.66 -2.09
C PRO A 62 12.19 -5.74 -1.10
N THR A 63 12.78 -5.52 0.08
CA THR A 63 12.20 -4.65 1.12
C THR A 63 12.15 -3.20 0.64
N LEU A 64 13.23 -2.73 0.00
CA LEU A 64 13.29 -1.39 -0.57
C LEU A 64 12.38 -1.20 -1.79
N ALA A 65 12.23 -2.23 -2.63
CA ALA A 65 11.31 -2.21 -3.76
C ALA A 65 9.85 -2.07 -3.27
N ARG A 66 9.47 -2.83 -2.23
CA ARG A 66 8.14 -2.71 -1.61
C ARG A 66 7.90 -1.34 -0.98
N ALA A 67 8.90 -0.79 -0.29
CA ALA A 67 8.78 0.54 0.32
C ALA A 67 8.58 1.64 -0.74
N ARG A 68 9.33 1.58 -1.85
CA ARG A 68 9.15 2.49 -3.00
C ARG A 68 7.75 2.39 -3.59
N ALA A 69 7.30 1.18 -3.91
CA ALA A 69 5.96 0.96 -4.48
C ALA A 69 4.84 1.46 -3.55
N LEU A 70 5.00 1.32 -2.23
CA LEU A 70 4.02 1.83 -1.26
C LEU A 70 3.94 3.37 -1.27
N VAL A 71 5.11 4.04 -1.28
CA VAL A 71 5.20 5.50 -1.32
C VAL A 71 4.62 6.05 -2.63
N GLU A 72 5.01 5.47 -3.76
CA GLU A 72 4.49 5.85 -5.08
C GLU A 72 2.97 5.70 -5.15
N ARG A 73 2.41 4.60 -4.61
CA ARG A 73 0.96 4.40 -4.55
C ARG A 73 0.28 5.47 -3.70
N ALA A 74 0.83 5.80 -2.53
CA ALA A 74 0.27 6.82 -1.66
C ALA A 74 0.27 8.21 -2.33
N GLU A 75 1.34 8.55 -3.06
CA GLU A 75 1.45 9.80 -3.80
C GLU A 75 0.47 9.86 -4.97
N ALA A 76 0.30 8.77 -5.71
CA ALA A 76 -0.68 8.69 -6.79
C ALA A 76 -2.12 8.90 -6.27
N LEU A 77 -2.47 8.30 -5.13
CA LEU A 77 -3.79 8.47 -4.50
C LEU A 77 -4.02 9.89 -3.99
N ALA A 78 -2.98 10.56 -3.48
CA ALA A 78 -3.07 11.94 -3.00
C ALA A 78 -3.24 12.97 -4.13
N ALA A 79 -2.96 12.59 -5.38
CA ALA A 79 -3.07 13.44 -6.56
C ALA A 79 -4.44 13.32 -7.29
N LEU A 80 -5.33 12.44 -6.82
CA LEU A 80 -6.69 12.26 -7.33
C LEU A 80 -7.66 13.28 -6.71
#